data_AF-A0A7S1N0M7-F1
#
_entry.id   AF-A0A7S1N0M7-F1
#
_cell.length_a   1.000
_cell.length_b   1.000
_cell.length_c   1.000
_cell.angle_alpha   90.00
_cell.angle_beta   90.00
_cell.angle_gamma   90.00
#
_symmetry.space_group_name_H-M   'P 1'
#
loop_
_entity.id
_entity.type
_entity.pdbx_description
1 polymer ?
#
loop_
_entity_poly.entity_id
_entity_poly.type
_entity_poly.pdbx_seq_one_letter_code
_entity_poly.pdbx_strand_id
1 'polypeptide(L)'
;RGPTMLALCLTSTAFLEAPLGRHAAVQHRASVVASAQPSQSLTRRAVVTSAAAALPAIFAQSAMAEQTLVTRQQAYSRYVPRIERGRDYWATGVKKAIGSSDWPLLVKAIEKKGSIDRIFGPMQLWASSFSGKTISEKTIAMNAAVDELRDAVKFLNVAAVGTEKGGGFLGFGGSKKIDESKRQQLAQAAYQKGTAAINKFIEIGNDGMGLQFQEIDTI
;
A
#
# COMPACT_ATOMS: atom_id res chain seq x y z
N ARG A 1 15.36 -28.74 -49.48
CA ARG A 1 15.60 -28.17 -48.12
C ARG A 1 14.33 -27.44 -47.71
N GLY A 2 13.42 -28.12 -47.01
CA GLY A 2 12.21 -27.51 -46.46
C GLY A 2 12.35 -27.29 -44.96
N PRO A 3 11.52 -26.43 -44.35
CA PRO A 3 11.27 -26.48 -42.92
C PRO A 3 9.90 -27.12 -42.62
N THR A 4 9.99 -28.16 -41.80
CA THR A 4 8.95 -28.89 -41.11
C THR A 4 8.15 -27.96 -40.18
N MET A 5 6.84 -27.83 -40.40
CA MET A 5 5.90 -27.31 -39.40
C MET A 5 5.20 -28.49 -38.72
N LEU A 6 5.40 -28.62 -37.41
CA LEU A 6 4.71 -29.56 -36.54
C LEU A 6 4.45 -28.83 -35.23
N ALA A 7 3.21 -28.42 -35.01
CA ALA A 7 2.74 -27.99 -33.69
C ALA A 7 1.35 -28.58 -33.46
N LEU A 8 1.33 -29.45 -32.46
CA LEU A 8 0.25 -30.32 -32.03
C LEU A 8 -0.98 -29.56 -31.52
N CYS A 9 -2.13 -30.23 -31.73
CA CYS A 9 -3.42 -29.98 -31.12
C CYS A 9 -3.37 -29.86 -29.58
N LEU A 10 -4.19 -28.97 -29.03
CA LEU A 10 -4.82 -29.14 -27.71
C LEU A 10 -6.25 -28.62 -27.80
N THR A 11 -7.18 -29.55 -27.88
CA THR A 11 -8.60 -29.39 -27.63
C THR A 11 -8.81 -29.21 -26.13
N SER A 12 -9.62 -28.23 -25.73
CA SER A 12 -10.26 -28.26 -24.42
C SER A 12 -11.67 -27.70 -24.52
N THR A 13 -12.61 -28.62 -24.61
CA THR A 13 -14.04 -28.44 -24.44
C THR A 13 -14.33 -28.28 -22.95
N ALA A 14 -14.88 -27.13 -22.53
CA ALA A 14 -15.57 -27.03 -21.25
C ALA A 14 -17.07 -26.95 -21.53
N PHE A 15 -17.73 -28.05 -21.19
CA PHE A 15 -19.16 -28.32 -21.28
C PHE A 15 -19.78 -28.04 -19.90
N LEU A 16 -21.09 -27.77 -19.91
CA LEU A 16 -22.07 -27.87 -18.82
C LEU A 16 -22.28 -26.70 -17.84
N GLU A 17 -23.38 -26.04 -18.19
CA GLU A 17 -24.32 -25.24 -17.43
C GLU A 17 -25.23 -26.09 -16.48
N ALA A 18 -25.70 -25.43 -15.41
CA ALA A 18 -26.85 -25.74 -14.52
C ALA A 18 -26.66 -26.78 -13.37
N PRO A 19 -27.49 -26.79 -12.28
CA PRO A 19 -28.68 -25.96 -12.00
C PRO A 19 -28.80 -25.35 -10.58
N LEU A 20 -29.78 -24.45 -10.45
CA LEU A 20 -30.46 -24.02 -9.23
C LEU A 20 -30.95 -25.20 -8.37
N GLY A 21 -30.76 -25.12 -7.05
CA GLY A 21 -31.28 -26.12 -6.12
C GLY A 21 -31.39 -25.59 -4.69
N ARG A 22 -32.63 -25.23 -4.33
CA ARG A 22 -33.09 -24.86 -2.98
C ARG A 22 -32.76 -25.97 -1.96
N HIS A 23 -32.23 -25.59 -0.80
CA HIS A 23 -32.48 -26.32 0.44
C HIS A 23 -32.99 -25.35 1.51
N ALA A 24 -34.31 -25.46 1.76
CA ALA A 24 -34.98 -24.90 2.90
C ALA A 24 -34.56 -25.67 4.16
N ALA A 25 -33.91 -24.99 5.10
CA ALA A 25 -33.74 -25.50 6.45
C ALA A 25 -34.90 -24.97 7.30
N VAL A 26 -35.81 -25.89 7.63
CA VAL A 26 -36.84 -25.74 8.65
C VAL A 26 -36.15 -25.53 9.99
N GLN A 27 -36.41 -24.40 10.65
CA GLN A 27 -36.20 -24.27 12.08
C GLN A 27 -37.50 -23.78 12.74
N HIS A 28 -38.07 -24.70 13.51
CA HIS A 28 -39.12 -24.44 14.48
C HIS A 28 -38.70 -23.32 15.42
N ARG A 29 -39.48 -22.24 15.50
CA ARG A 29 -39.42 -21.33 16.64
C ARG A 29 -40.74 -21.41 17.39
N ALA A 30 -40.65 -22.08 18.54
CA ALA A 30 -41.71 -22.26 19.51
C ALA A 30 -42.22 -20.92 20.05
N SER A 31 -43.52 -20.93 20.30
CA SER A 31 -44.35 -19.90 20.91
C SER A 31 -43.78 -19.45 22.26
N VAL A 32 -43.59 -18.14 22.43
CA VAL A 32 -43.34 -17.55 23.76
C VAL A 32 -44.70 -17.27 24.39
N VAL A 33 -45.11 -18.15 25.29
CA VAL A 33 -46.20 -17.86 26.23
C VAL A 33 -45.60 -17.00 27.35
N ALA A 34 -46.07 -15.76 27.43
CA ALA A 34 -45.89 -14.91 28.58
C ALA A 34 -46.94 -15.29 29.63
N SER A 35 -46.49 -15.76 30.79
CA SER A 35 -47.30 -15.87 32.00
C SER A 35 -46.49 -15.39 33.19
N ALA A 36 -47.15 -14.58 34.00
CA ALA A 36 -46.57 -13.69 35.00
C ALA A 36 -46.60 -14.31 36.41
N GLN A 37 -45.50 -14.05 37.15
CA GLN A 37 -45.38 -13.87 38.63
C GLN A 37 -45.59 -15.09 39.57
N PRO A 38 -45.22 -15.08 40.88
CA PRO A 38 -44.68 -14.00 41.75
C PRO A 38 -43.49 -14.37 42.71
N SER A 39 -42.96 -13.33 43.37
CA SER A 39 -42.40 -13.21 44.74
C SER A 39 -41.34 -14.20 45.33
N GLN A 40 -40.20 -13.58 45.68
CA GLN A 40 -39.33 -13.78 46.86
C GLN A 40 -38.60 -15.13 47.11
N SER A 41 -37.27 -15.07 47.05
CA SER A 41 -36.39 -15.21 48.23
C SER A 41 -34.92 -15.02 47.82
N LEU A 42 -34.28 -13.99 48.37
CA LEU A 42 -32.84 -13.73 48.21
C LEU A 42 -32.05 -14.88 48.85
N THR A 43 -31.71 -15.88 48.03
CA THR A 43 -30.87 -17.01 48.44
C THR A 43 -29.42 -16.73 48.05
N ARG A 44 -28.49 -16.90 49.00
CA ARG A 44 -27.02 -16.74 48.89
C ARG A 44 -26.33 -17.73 47.91
N ARG A 45 -26.95 -17.99 46.76
CA ARG A 45 -26.44 -18.85 45.67
C ARG A 45 -26.26 -18.09 44.34
N ALA A 46 -26.34 -16.77 44.35
CA ALA A 46 -26.13 -15.91 43.18
C ALA A 46 -24.65 -15.54 42.92
N VAL A 47 -23.69 -16.36 43.36
CA VAL A 47 -22.24 -16.09 43.22
C VAL A 47 -21.53 -17.08 42.27
N VAL A 48 -22.24 -18.06 41.68
CA VAL A 48 -21.61 -19.07 40.80
C VAL A 48 -21.98 -18.92 39.31
N THR A 49 -22.87 -18.00 38.95
CA THR A 49 -23.31 -17.80 37.55
C THR A 49 -22.80 -16.49 36.95
N SER A 50 -21.52 -16.16 37.17
CA SER A 50 -20.87 -15.01 36.52
C SER A 50 -19.45 -15.33 36.01
N ALA A 51 -19.18 -16.59 35.65
CA ALA A 51 -17.91 -17.00 35.05
C ALA A 51 -18.06 -17.60 33.63
N ALA A 52 -19.22 -17.43 32.98
CA ALA A 52 -19.49 -17.98 31.65
C ALA A 52 -19.74 -16.91 30.56
N ALA A 53 -19.37 -15.65 30.81
CA ALA A 53 -19.52 -14.55 29.85
C ALA A 53 -18.22 -13.83 29.48
N ALA A 54 -17.06 -14.27 29.98
CA ALA A 54 -15.76 -13.66 29.66
C ALA A 54 -15.00 -14.35 28.52
N LEU A 55 -15.38 -15.57 28.14
CA LEU A 55 -14.68 -16.33 27.10
C LEU A 55 -14.95 -15.91 25.65
N PRO A 56 -16.14 -15.41 25.22
CA PRO A 56 -16.34 -15.10 23.81
C PRO A 56 -15.56 -13.86 23.35
N ALA A 57 -15.13 -12.99 24.27
CA ALA A 57 -14.35 -11.80 23.94
C ALA A 57 -12.90 -12.14 23.53
N ILE A 58 -12.29 -13.15 24.15
CA ILE A 58 -10.89 -13.53 23.88
C ILE A 58 -10.77 -14.23 22.52
N PHE A 59 -11.73 -15.11 22.17
CA PHE A 59 -11.74 -15.79 20.87
C PHE A 59 -12.07 -14.85 19.70
N ALA A 60 -12.97 -13.87 19.91
CA ALA A 60 -13.30 -12.88 18.88
C ALA A 60 -12.14 -11.92 18.58
N GLN A 61 -11.32 -11.58 19.59
CA GLN A 61 -10.11 -10.77 19.39
C GLN A 61 -9.01 -11.55 18.66
N SER A 62 -8.82 -12.83 18.99
CA SER A 62 -7.83 -13.69 18.32
C SER A 62 -8.13 -13.86 16.82
N ALA A 63 -9.39 -14.12 16.45
CA ALA A 63 -9.77 -14.31 15.05
C ALA A 63 -9.58 -13.04 14.20
N MET A 64 -9.85 -11.85 14.76
CA MET A 64 -9.61 -10.56 14.08
C MET A 64 -8.11 -10.26 13.93
N ALA A 65 -7.29 -10.60 14.95
CA ALA A 65 -5.85 -10.45 14.88
C ALA A 65 -5.22 -11.37 13.81
N GLU A 66 -5.65 -12.63 13.74
CA GLU A 66 -5.19 -13.59 12.72
C GLU A 66 -5.61 -13.18 11.31
N GLN A 67 -6.88 -12.78 11.12
CA GLN A 67 -7.36 -12.34 9.80
C GLN A 67 -6.59 -11.12 9.30
N THR A 68 -6.32 -10.14 10.18
CA THR A 68 -5.50 -8.96 9.81
C THR A 68 -4.03 -9.30 9.57
N LEU A 69 -3.49 -10.33 10.21
CA LEU A 69 -2.11 -10.80 9.98
C LEU A 69 -1.99 -11.53 8.63
N VAL A 70 -2.95 -12.40 8.29
CA VAL A 70 -2.98 -13.09 6.99
C VAL A 70 -3.19 -12.10 5.85
N THR A 71 -4.11 -11.14 5.98
CA THR A 71 -4.29 -10.08 4.98
C THR A 71 -3.02 -9.23 4.82
N ARG A 72 -2.30 -8.92 5.91
CA ARG A 72 -1.02 -8.21 5.85
C ARG A 72 0.08 -9.04 5.18
N GLN A 73 0.20 -10.33 5.45
CA GLN A 73 1.16 -11.21 4.76
C GLN A 73 0.87 -11.31 3.25
N GLN A 74 -0.41 -11.38 2.87
CA GLN A 74 -0.82 -11.35 1.47
C GLN A 74 -0.51 -10.00 0.82
N ALA A 75 -0.78 -8.89 1.50
CA ALA A 75 -0.41 -7.56 1.02
C ALA A 75 1.12 -7.41 0.89
N TYR A 76 1.87 -7.96 1.84
CA TYR A 76 3.33 -7.93 1.85
C TYR A 76 3.89 -8.57 0.58
N SER A 77 3.54 -9.83 0.34
CA SER A 77 3.99 -10.59 -0.85
C SER A 77 3.58 -9.95 -2.18
N ARG A 78 2.48 -9.18 -2.22
CA ARG A 78 1.98 -8.52 -3.44
C ARG A 78 2.65 -7.18 -3.74
N TYR A 79 2.84 -6.35 -2.72
CA TYR A 79 3.21 -4.95 -2.89
C TYR A 79 4.68 -4.67 -2.57
N VAL A 80 5.26 -5.35 -1.58
CA VAL A 80 6.63 -5.07 -1.11
C VAL A 80 7.68 -5.29 -2.19
N PRO A 81 7.67 -6.39 -2.96
CA PRO A 81 8.63 -6.57 -4.05
C PRO A 81 8.50 -5.51 -5.16
N ARG A 82 7.39 -4.78 -5.23
CA ARG A 82 7.20 -3.67 -6.18
C ARG A 82 7.74 -2.37 -5.60
N ILE A 83 7.57 -2.15 -4.30
CA ILE A 83 8.13 -1.03 -3.56
C ILE A 83 9.66 -1.12 -3.57
N GLU A 84 10.22 -2.29 -3.27
CA GLU A 84 11.67 -2.54 -3.29
C GLU A 84 12.28 -2.26 -4.65
N ARG A 85 11.65 -2.69 -5.75
CA ARG A 85 12.13 -2.36 -7.10
C ARG A 85 12.12 -0.85 -7.39
N GLY A 86 11.11 -0.12 -6.91
CA GLY A 86 11.09 1.34 -7.04
C GLY A 86 12.16 2.01 -6.19
N ARG A 87 12.38 1.52 -4.96
CA ARG A 87 13.45 1.93 -4.06
C ARG A 87 14.83 1.71 -4.69
N ASP A 88 15.08 0.54 -5.26
CA ASP A 88 16.36 0.20 -5.88
C ASP A 88 16.64 1.07 -7.10
N TYR A 89 15.60 1.34 -7.90
CA TYR A 89 15.70 2.30 -9.01
C TYR A 89 15.99 3.71 -8.51
N TRP A 90 15.40 4.14 -7.40
CA TRP A 90 15.74 5.42 -6.77
C TRP A 90 17.22 5.44 -6.35
N ALA A 91 17.64 4.47 -5.55
CA ALA A 91 19.00 4.39 -5.00
C ALA A 91 20.09 4.35 -6.09
N THR A 92 19.85 3.63 -7.19
CA THR A 92 20.85 3.40 -8.23
C THR A 92 20.58 4.22 -9.50
N GLY A 93 19.40 4.08 -10.10
CA GLY A 93 19.03 4.68 -11.38
C GLY A 93 18.94 6.20 -11.32
N VAL A 94 18.24 6.73 -10.32
CA VAL A 94 18.11 8.19 -10.14
C VAL A 94 19.45 8.81 -9.77
N LYS A 95 20.18 8.21 -8.81
CA LYS A 95 21.54 8.65 -8.42
C LYS A 95 22.49 8.71 -9.63
N LYS A 96 22.50 7.66 -10.45
CA LYS A 96 23.31 7.58 -11.67
C LYS A 96 22.93 8.68 -12.67
N ALA A 97 21.65 8.85 -12.95
CA ALA A 97 21.17 9.84 -13.92
C ALA A 97 21.49 11.28 -13.47
N ILE A 98 21.43 11.58 -12.18
CA ILE A 98 21.87 12.88 -11.63
C ILE A 98 23.39 13.04 -11.77
N GLY A 99 24.17 11.99 -11.46
CA GLY A 99 25.63 12.02 -11.57
C GLY A 99 26.12 12.23 -13.01
N SER A 100 25.42 11.65 -14.00
CA SER A 100 25.71 11.83 -15.42
C SER A 100 24.97 12.99 -16.09
N SER A 101 24.18 13.76 -15.32
CA SER A 101 23.32 14.83 -15.86
C SER A 101 22.41 14.36 -17.02
N ASP A 102 21.92 13.11 -16.95
CA ASP A 102 21.02 12.52 -17.94
C ASP A 102 19.56 12.94 -17.66
N TRP A 103 19.28 14.20 -17.97
CA TRP A 103 17.97 14.81 -17.80
C TRP A 103 16.85 14.12 -18.59
N PRO A 104 17.05 13.69 -19.86
CA PRO A 104 16.03 12.97 -20.61
C PRO A 104 15.61 11.64 -19.95
N LEU A 105 16.56 10.90 -19.36
CA LEU A 105 16.26 9.69 -18.61
C LEU A 105 15.39 10.01 -17.39
N LEU A 106 15.72 11.07 -16.63
CA LEU A 106 14.92 11.49 -15.48
C LEU A 106 13.49 11.88 -15.88
N VAL A 107 13.30 12.65 -16.96
CA VAL A 107 11.96 13.00 -17.45
C VAL A 107 11.13 11.74 -17.75
N LYS A 108 11.69 10.78 -18.51
CA LYS A 108 11.03 9.51 -18.82
C LYS A 108 10.74 8.67 -17.57
N ALA A 109 11.60 8.75 -16.57
CA ALA A 109 11.41 8.02 -15.32
C ALA A 109 10.28 8.60 -14.45
N ILE A 110 10.06 9.92 -14.51
CA ILE A 110 9.04 10.66 -13.77
C ILE A 110 7.66 10.58 -14.44
N GLU A 111 7.62 10.47 -15.77
CA GLU A 111 6.38 10.33 -16.53
C GLU A 111 5.46 9.22 -16.00
N LYS A 112 4.17 9.29 -16.35
CA LYS A 112 3.18 8.28 -15.98
C LYS A 112 3.62 6.90 -16.48
N LYS A 113 3.59 5.89 -15.62
CA LYS A 113 4.15 4.55 -15.86
C LYS A 113 5.68 4.52 -16.04
N GLY A 114 6.38 5.60 -15.75
CA GLY A 114 7.83 5.64 -15.60
C GLY A 114 8.29 4.86 -14.37
N SER A 115 9.60 4.61 -14.26
CA SER A 115 10.15 3.80 -13.16
C SER A 115 9.90 4.41 -11.78
N ILE A 116 9.85 5.75 -11.67
CA ILE A 116 9.57 6.45 -10.41
C ILE A 116 8.07 6.42 -10.11
N ASP A 117 7.20 6.70 -11.09
CA ASP A 117 5.74 6.74 -10.90
C ASP A 117 5.17 5.39 -10.41
N ARG A 118 5.77 4.27 -10.84
CA ARG A 118 5.32 2.91 -10.51
C ARG A 118 5.42 2.55 -9.02
N ILE A 119 6.20 3.28 -8.21
CA ILE A 119 6.35 2.98 -6.77
C ILE A 119 5.13 3.42 -5.96
N PHE A 120 4.44 4.50 -6.38
CA PHE A 120 3.42 5.16 -5.56
C PHE A 120 2.17 4.30 -5.35
N GLY A 121 1.69 3.62 -6.40
CA GLY A 121 0.51 2.75 -6.31
C GLY A 121 0.70 1.63 -5.27
N PRO A 122 1.77 0.82 -5.38
CA PRO A 122 2.11 -0.19 -4.38
C PRO A 122 2.31 0.37 -2.96
N MET A 123 2.95 1.54 -2.80
CA MET A 123 3.13 2.16 -1.47
C MET A 123 1.79 2.49 -0.80
N GLN A 124 0.86 3.08 -1.54
CA GLN A 124 -0.47 3.43 -1.01
C GLN A 124 -1.31 2.17 -0.69
N LEU A 125 -1.23 1.13 -1.53
CA LEU A 125 -1.92 -0.13 -1.29
C LEU A 125 -1.34 -0.87 -0.08
N TRP A 126 -0.02 -0.82 0.09
CA TRP A 126 0.64 -1.37 1.27
C TRP A 126 0.25 -0.61 2.54
N ALA A 127 0.30 0.73 2.53
CA ALA A 127 -0.11 1.56 3.66
C ALA A 127 -1.58 1.31 4.06
N SER A 128 -2.46 1.09 3.08
CA SER A 128 -3.87 0.80 3.32
C SER A 128 -4.11 -0.54 4.01
N SER A 129 -3.17 -1.50 3.90
CA SER A 129 -3.30 -2.82 4.56
C SER A 129 -3.22 -2.76 6.09
N PHE A 130 -2.72 -1.65 6.64
CA PHE A 130 -2.70 -1.39 8.10
C PHE A 130 -3.99 -0.75 8.62
N SER A 131 -4.94 -0.45 7.74
CA SER A 131 -6.25 0.08 8.10
C SER A 131 -7.32 -1.00 8.00
N GLY A 132 -8.30 -0.94 8.90
CA GLY A 132 -9.45 -1.85 8.93
C GLY A 132 -10.73 -1.08 8.64
N LYS A 133 -11.66 -1.07 9.60
CA LYS A 133 -12.90 -0.26 9.52
C LYS A 133 -12.63 1.24 9.65
N THR A 134 -11.56 1.60 10.33
CA THR A 134 -11.09 2.98 10.51
C THR A 134 -9.67 3.11 9.98
N ILE A 135 -9.31 4.31 9.54
CA ILE A 135 -7.96 4.61 9.10
C ILE A 135 -7.05 4.61 10.32
N SER A 136 -5.99 3.81 10.30
CA SER A 136 -5.01 3.77 11.39
C SER A 136 -4.03 4.94 11.29
N GLU A 137 -3.51 5.40 12.44
CA GLU A 137 -2.47 6.42 12.50
C GLU A 137 -1.24 6.03 11.66
N LYS A 138 -0.92 4.73 11.63
CA LYS A 138 0.14 4.16 10.79
C LYS A 138 -0.10 4.41 9.31
N THR A 139 -1.31 4.15 8.81
CA THR A 139 -1.66 4.44 7.42
C THR A 139 -1.55 5.93 7.10
N ILE A 140 -1.94 6.82 8.02
CA ILE A 140 -1.82 8.28 7.86
C ILE A 140 -0.34 8.68 7.76
N ALA A 141 0.51 8.19 8.68
CA ALA A 141 1.93 8.49 8.70
C ALA A 141 2.66 7.98 7.44
N MET A 142 2.30 6.77 6.96
CA MET A 142 2.84 6.22 5.72
C MET A 142 2.42 7.03 4.50
N ASN A 143 1.16 7.48 4.43
CA ASN A 143 0.70 8.33 3.33
C ASN A 143 1.37 9.72 3.35
N ALA A 144 1.65 10.27 4.54
CA ALA A 144 2.43 11.50 4.66
C ALA A 144 3.85 11.34 4.08
N ALA A 145 4.52 10.21 4.35
CA ALA A 145 5.81 9.90 3.73
C ALA A 145 5.71 9.73 2.20
N VAL A 146 4.61 9.16 1.70
CA VAL A 146 4.33 9.08 0.25
C VAL A 146 4.17 10.47 -0.36
N ASP A 147 3.51 11.40 0.32
CA ASP A 147 3.34 12.78 -0.15
C ASP A 147 4.66 13.55 -0.12
N GLU A 148 5.50 13.35 0.89
CA GLU A 148 6.87 13.88 0.93
C GLU A 148 7.71 13.39 -0.26
N LEU A 149 7.58 12.11 -0.63
CA LEU A 149 8.23 11.54 -1.82
C LEU A 149 7.68 12.16 -3.12
N ARG A 150 6.36 12.40 -3.21
CA ARG A 150 5.77 13.09 -4.37
C ARG A 150 6.31 14.51 -4.51
N ASP A 151 6.48 15.21 -3.40
CA ASP A 151 7.08 16.54 -3.42
C ASP A 151 8.54 16.50 -3.87
N ALA A 152 9.32 15.51 -3.41
CA ALA A 152 10.66 15.28 -3.91
C ALA A 152 10.67 15.07 -5.44
N VAL A 153 9.74 14.27 -5.98
CA VAL A 153 9.61 14.05 -7.43
C VAL A 153 9.22 15.33 -8.18
N LYS A 154 8.42 16.23 -7.60
CA LYS A 154 8.13 17.54 -8.21
C LYS A 154 9.40 18.38 -8.35
N PHE A 155 10.23 18.44 -7.31
CA PHE A 155 11.52 19.15 -7.37
C PHE A 155 12.47 18.49 -8.37
N LEU A 156 12.52 17.16 -8.39
CA LEU A 156 13.30 16.40 -9.37
C LEU A 156 12.82 16.68 -10.80
N ASN A 157 11.52 16.86 -11.02
CA ASN A 157 10.96 17.22 -12.33
C ASN A 157 11.34 18.64 -12.75
N VAL A 158 11.29 19.62 -11.83
CA VAL A 158 11.77 20.98 -12.11
C VAL A 158 13.24 20.96 -12.52
N ALA A 159 14.06 20.20 -11.78
CA ALA A 159 15.45 19.99 -12.15
C ALA A 159 15.55 19.26 -13.50
N ALA A 160 14.82 18.18 -13.75
CA ALA A 160 14.90 17.40 -14.99
C ALA A 160 14.42 18.15 -16.23
N VAL A 161 13.44 19.05 -16.13
CA VAL A 161 13.01 19.90 -17.26
C VAL A 161 13.95 21.10 -17.44
N GLY A 162 14.56 21.60 -16.35
CA GLY A 162 15.51 22.72 -16.41
C GLY A 162 14.87 24.07 -16.70
N THR A 163 13.56 24.18 -16.53
CA THR A 163 12.81 25.43 -16.70
C THR A 163 11.96 25.71 -15.47
N GLU A 164 12.13 26.88 -14.88
CA GLU A 164 11.17 27.42 -13.91
C GLU A 164 10.09 28.18 -14.67
N LYS A 165 8.82 27.89 -14.38
CA LYS A 165 7.71 28.73 -14.80
C LYS A 165 7.84 30.06 -14.07
N GLY A 166 8.54 31.02 -14.68
CA GLY A 166 8.59 32.40 -14.23
C GLY A 166 7.18 32.97 -14.30
N GLY A 167 6.57 33.22 -13.14
CA GLY A 167 5.27 33.88 -13.04
C GLY A 167 5.35 35.31 -13.58
N GLY A 168 5.05 35.48 -14.87
CA GLY A 168 4.74 36.77 -15.46
C GLY A 168 3.24 37.00 -15.39
N PHE A 169 2.81 37.98 -14.60
CA PHE A 169 1.41 38.38 -14.34
C PHE A 169 0.57 38.74 -15.59
N LEU A 170 1.16 38.73 -16.79
CA LEU A 170 0.52 39.17 -18.05
C LEU A 170 1.00 38.36 -19.28
N GLY A 171 1.12 37.03 -19.17
CA GLY A 171 1.31 36.16 -20.35
C GLY A 171 2.62 36.31 -21.15
N PHE A 172 3.55 37.16 -20.68
CA PHE A 172 4.83 37.48 -21.34
C PHE A 172 6.06 37.05 -20.50
N GLY A 173 5.89 36.11 -19.58
CA GLY A 173 6.98 35.57 -18.76
C GLY A 173 7.57 34.31 -19.38
N GLY A 174 8.63 34.46 -20.17
CA GLY A 174 9.37 33.33 -20.72
C GLY A 174 9.94 32.41 -19.63
N SER A 175 9.98 31.11 -19.91
CA SER A 175 10.59 30.09 -19.05
C SER A 175 12.04 30.45 -18.74
N LYS A 176 12.38 30.67 -17.48
CA LYS A 176 13.78 30.90 -17.08
C LYS A 176 14.50 29.55 -17.13
N LYS A 177 15.53 29.45 -17.97
CA LYS A 177 16.44 28.30 -17.97
C LYS A 177 17.25 28.34 -16.68
N ILE A 178 17.30 27.21 -15.99
CA ILE A 178 18.10 27.03 -14.78
C ILE A 178 19.54 26.75 -15.22
N ASP A 179 20.52 27.38 -14.56
CA ASP A 179 21.94 27.08 -14.76
C ASP A 179 22.23 25.62 -14.41
N GLU A 180 23.11 24.95 -15.16
CA GLU A 180 23.38 23.51 -14.99
C GLU A 180 23.86 23.16 -13.56
N SER A 181 24.68 24.02 -12.95
CA SER A 181 25.14 23.84 -11.56
C SER A 181 23.97 23.88 -10.55
N LYS A 182 23.03 24.82 -10.71
CA LYS A 182 21.83 24.91 -9.85
C LYS A 182 20.88 23.74 -10.10
N ARG A 183 20.75 23.31 -11.35
CA ARG A 183 19.95 22.15 -11.75
C ARG A 183 20.45 20.88 -11.05
N GLN A 184 21.76 20.69 -11.02
CA GLN A 184 22.37 19.54 -10.34
C GLN A 184 22.20 19.60 -8.82
N GLN A 185 22.36 20.78 -8.20
CA GLN A 185 22.09 20.95 -6.77
C GLN A 185 20.62 20.69 -6.40
N LEU A 186 19.67 21.19 -7.20
CA LEU A 186 18.25 20.92 -7.02
C LEU A 186 17.92 19.43 -7.17
N ALA A 187 18.52 18.76 -8.16
CA ALA A 187 18.34 17.32 -8.35
C ALA A 187 18.91 16.51 -7.18
N GLN A 188 20.09 16.87 -6.66
CA GLN A 188 20.70 16.23 -5.50
C GLN A 188 19.87 16.43 -4.22
N ALA A 189 19.38 17.64 -3.97
CA ALA A 189 18.51 17.93 -2.83
C ALA A 189 17.18 17.16 -2.94
N ALA A 190 16.59 17.09 -4.14
CA ALA A 190 15.39 16.31 -4.40
C ALA A 190 15.63 14.81 -4.19
N TYR A 191 16.79 14.29 -4.62
CA TYR A 191 17.20 12.91 -4.40
C TYR A 191 17.28 12.58 -2.91
N GLN A 192 18.00 13.40 -2.13
CA GLN A 192 18.12 13.23 -0.68
C GLN A 192 16.76 13.27 0.02
N LYS A 193 15.90 14.23 -0.34
CA LYS A 193 14.54 14.33 0.19
C LYS A 193 13.72 13.07 -0.11
N GLY A 194 13.80 12.55 -1.34
CA GLY A 194 13.08 11.33 -1.71
C GLY A 194 13.62 10.09 -1.01
N THR A 195 14.95 9.99 -0.82
CA THR A 195 15.57 8.91 -0.03
C THR A 195 15.10 8.93 1.41
N ALA A 196 15.08 10.10 2.06
CA ALA A 196 14.57 10.26 3.42
C ALA A 196 13.08 9.87 3.52
N ALA A 197 12.25 10.27 2.55
CA ALA A 197 10.84 9.90 2.52
C ALA A 197 10.61 8.39 2.34
N ILE A 198 11.42 7.73 1.50
CA ILE A 198 11.36 6.27 1.31
C ILE A 198 11.79 5.54 2.59
N ASN A 199 12.88 5.97 3.24
CA ASN A 199 13.34 5.37 4.49
C ASN A 199 12.30 5.56 5.60
N LYS A 200 11.75 6.77 5.76
CA LYS A 200 10.65 7.03 6.69
C LYS A 200 9.44 6.13 6.45
N PHE A 201 9.05 5.93 5.18
CA PHE A 201 7.96 5.01 4.83
C PHE A 201 8.27 3.56 5.25
N ILE A 202 9.51 3.13 5.04
CA ILE A 202 10.00 1.80 5.39
C ILE A 202 10.06 1.61 6.91
N GLU A 203 10.63 2.56 7.65
CA GLU A 203 10.72 2.56 9.11
C GLU A 203 9.33 2.43 9.75
N ILE A 204 8.38 3.29 9.33
CA ILE A 204 7.00 3.21 9.80
C ILE A 204 6.42 1.85 9.43
N GLY A 205 6.62 1.38 8.19
CA GLY A 205 6.15 0.08 7.72
C GLY A 205 6.64 -1.08 8.59
N ASN A 206 7.93 -1.10 8.92
CA ASN A 206 8.62 -2.10 9.71
C ASN A 206 8.23 -2.07 11.20
N ASP A 207 7.83 -0.91 11.73
CA ASP A 207 7.47 -0.77 13.14
C ASP A 207 6.35 -1.77 13.54
N GLY A 208 6.63 -2.60 14.54
CA GLY A 208 5.71 -3.64 15.02
C GLY A 208 5.55 -4.86 14.09
N MET A 209 6.39 -5.04 13.06
CA MET A 209 6.44 -6.25 12.24
C MET A 209 7.77 -6.99 12.38
N GLY A 210 7.74 -8.31 12.54
CA GLY A 210 8.94 -9.16 12.49
C GLY A 210 9.51 -9.36 11.06
N LEU A 211 9.07 -8.56 10.09
CA LEU A 211 9.47 -8.62 8.68
C LEU A 211 10.16 -7.30 8.34
N GLN A 212 11.42 -7.36 7.91
CA GLN A 212 12.27 -6.19 7.70
C GLN A 212 12.35 -5.84 6.20
N PHE A 213 11.81 -4.69 5.82
CA PHE A 213 12.20 -4.02 4.58
C PHE A 213 13.60 -3.43 4.76
N GLN A 214 14.47 -3.58 3.77
CA GLN A 214 15.76 -2.89 3.78
C GLN A 214 15.59 -1.41 3.44
N GLU A 215 16.14 -0.54 4.27
CA GLU A 215 16.27 0.90 4.01
C GLU A 215 17.26 1.16 2.87
N ILE A 216 17.21 2.36 2.30
CA ILE A 216 18.26 2.82 1.39
C ILE A 216 19.44 3.30 2.23
N ASP A 217 20.64 2.78 1.97
CA ASP A 217 21.88 3.29 2.56
C ASP A 217 22.03 4.79 2.26
N THR A 218 22.05 5.59 3.32
CA THR A 218 22.37 7.01 3.26
C THR A 218 23.89 7.15 3.19
N ILE A 219 24.44 7.20 1.97
CA ILE A 219 25.83 7.58 1.70
C ILE A 219 25.90 9.06 1.34
#